data_AF-A0A9D2J9D2-F1
#
_entry.id   AF-A0A9D2J9D2-F1
#
_cell.length_a   1.000
_cell.length_b   1.000
_cell.length_c   1.000
_cell.angle_alpha   90.00
_cell.angle_beta   90.00
_cell.angle_gamma   90.00
#
_symmetry.space_group_name_H-M   'P 1'
#
loop_
_entity.id
_entity.type
_entity.pdbx_description
1 polymer ?
#
loop_
_entity_poly.entity_id
_entity_poly.type
_entity_poly.pdbx_seq_one_letter_code
_entity_poly.pdbx_strand_id
1 'polypeptide(L)'
;GVDGAIHRAAGPGLLQECRTLHGCETGQAKITKGYNLKAAYVIHTVGPIYSGKPKDAELLADCYWNSLELAKEHGVRSIAFPAISTGVYGYPKKAAAAIAVETVQQWMKEHEGYAIEVILCGFDRQTCELYEEFLS
;
A
#
# COMPACT_ATOMS: atom_id res chain seq x y z
N GLY A 1 8.64 10.96 5.25
CA GLY A 1 7.46 10.38 4.57
C GLY A 1 6.69 9.50 5.54
N VAL A 2 5.67 8.80 5.03
CA VAL A 2 4.81 7.91 5.82
C VAL A 2 5.59 6.78 6.50
N ASP A 3 6.59 6.20 5.83
CA ASP A 3 7.46 5.15 6.38
C ASP A 3 8.08 5.51 7.74
N GLY A 4 8.80 6.64 7.80
CA GLY A 4 9.36 7.13 9.05
C GLY A 4 8.30 7.45 10.13
N ALA A 5 7.08 7.83 9.75
CA ALA A 5 6.00 8.04 10.71
C ALA A 5 5.49 6.71 11.30
N ILE A 6 5.33 5.69 10.46
CA ILE A 6 4.96 4.32 10.88
C ILE A 6 6.03 3.76 11.82
N HIS A 7 7.32 3.82 11.47
CA HIS A 7 8.40 3.34 12.33
C HIS A 7 8.47 4.03 13.69
N ARG A 8 8.28 5.35 13.74
CA ARG A 8 8.26 6.08 15.02
C ARG A 8 7.09 5.66 15.90
N ALA A 9 5.91 5.45 15.32
CA ALA A 9 4.71 5.08 16.06
C ALA A 9 4.71 3.61 16.50
N ALA A 10 5.21 2.69 15.67
CA ALA A 10 5.32 1.27 15.99
C ALA A 10 6.40 0.95 17.04
N GLY A 11 7.42 1.82 17.15
CA GLY A 11 8.55 1.62 18.05
C GLY A 11 9.65 0.73 17.47
N PRO A 12 10.75 0.51 18.22
CA PRO A 12 11.97 -0.12 17.70
C PRO A 12 11.80 -1.60 17.30
N GLY A 13 10.78 -2.28 17.83
CA GLY A 13 10.47 -3.67 17.48
C GLY A 13 10.23 -3.86 15.98
N LEU A 14 9.53 -2.90 15.34
CA LEU A 14 9.26 -2.95 13.90
C LEU A 14 10.54 -3.01 13.08
N LEU A 15 11.52 -2.14 13.39
CA LEU A 15 12.79 -2.13 12.68
C LEU A 15 13.59 -3.43 12.90
N GLN A 16 13.49 -4.04 14.09
CA GLN A 16 14.17 -5.31 14.37
C GLN A 16 13.62 -6.45 13.52
N GLU A 17 12.29 -6.55 13.36
CA GLU A 17 11.67 -7.55 12.49
C GLU A 17 11.92 -7.24 11.00
N CYS A 18 11.87 -5.98 10.57
CA CYS A 18 12.21 -5.64 9.18
C CYS A 18 13.62 -6.11 8.79
N ARG A 19 14.59 -6.13 9.72
CA ARG A 19 15.95 -6.62 9.46
C ARG A 19 16.00 -8.13 9.18
N THR A 20 15.04 -8.92 9.68
CA THR A 20 14.96 -10.36 9.40
C THR A 20 14.31 -10.67 8.06
N LEU A 21 13.71 -9.66 7.40
CA LEU A 21 13.02 -9.82 6.12
C LEU A 21 13.94 -9.74 4.90
N HIS A 22 15.22 -9.35 5.06
CA HIS A 22 16.21 -9.25 3.97
C HIS A 22 15.79 -8.33 2.81
N GLY A 23 15.20 -7.17 3.11
CA GLY A 23 14.77 -6.18 2.11
C GLY A 23 13.46 -6.55 1.41
N CYS A 24 13.07 -5.82 0.37
CA CYS A 24 11.88 -6.10 -0.43
C CYS A 24 12.10 -5.56 -1.85
N GLU A 25 11.72 -6.33 -2.86
CA GLU A 25 11.83 -5.91 -4.26
C GLU A 25 10.69 -4.94 -4.62
N THR A 26 10.90 -4.12 -5.66
CA THR A 26 9.87 -3.20 -6.16
C THR A 26 8.64 -3.98 -6.64
N GLY A 27 7.44 -3.54 -6.26
CA GLY A 27 6.19 -4.24 -6.56
C GLY A 27 5.87 -5.38 -5.58
N GLN A 28 6.82 -5.85 -4.77
CA GLN A 28 6.61 -6.92 -3.81
C GLN A 28 6.20 -6.38 -2.43
N ALA A 29 5.59 -7.24 -1.61
CA ALA A 29 5.15 -6.90 -0.26
C ALA A 29 5.65 -7.93 0.78
N LYS A 30 5.89 -7.46 2.02
CA LYS A 30 6.24 -8.30 3.18
C LYS A 30 5.49 -7.82 4.41
N ILE A 31 5.22 -8.71 5.36
CA ILE A 31 4.41 -8.42 6.54
C ILE A 31 5.23 -8.51 7.82
N THR A 32 4.87 -7.69 8.79
CA THR A 32 5.42 -7.63 10.15
C THR A 32 4.29 -7.41 11.13
N LYS A 33 4.55 -7.58 12.42
CA LYS A 33 3.60 -7.16 13.47
C LYS A 33 3.50 -5.64 13.53
N GLY A 34 2.37 -5.14 14.02
CA GLY A 34 2.14 -3.70 14.20
C GLY A 34 2.80 -3.09 15.45
N TYR A 35 3.26 -3.92 16.39
CA TYR A 35 3.89 -3.49 17.64
C TYR A 35 3.02 -2.49 18.43
N ASN A 36 3.48 -1.26 18.61
CA ASN A 36 2.77 -0.22 19.35
C ASN A 36 1.63 0.43 18.54
N LEU A 37 1.46 0.07 17.26
CA LEU A 37 0.33 0.53 16.46
C LEU A 37 -0.96 -0.16 16.90
N LYS A 38 -2.09 0.52 16.66
CA LYS A 38 -3.42 -0.11 16.78
C LYS A 38 -3.65 -1.18 15.71
N ALA A 39 -3.00 -1.05 14.55
CA ALA A 39 -3.05 -2.05 13.50
C ALA A 39 -2.30 -3.32 13.96
N ALA A 40 -2.88 -4.49 13.72
CA ALA A 40 -2.26 -5.76 14.10
C ALA A 40 -0.97 -6.05 13.30
N TYR A 41 -0.91 -5.58 12.06
CA TYR A 41 0.18 -5.81 11.13
C TYR A 41 0.58 -4.52 10.40
N VAL A 42 1.82 -4.51 9.90
CA VAL A 42 2.25 -3.58 8.84
C VAL A 42 2.68 -4.42 7.65
N ILE A 43 2.06 -4.16 6.50
CA ILE A 43 2.47 -4.70 5.21
C ILE A 43 3.34 -3.64 4.52
N HIS A 44 4.61 -3.98 4.33
CA HIS A 44 5.64 -3.17 3.71
C HIS A 44 5.71 -3.50 2.23
N THR A 45 5.53 -2.52 1.36
CA THR A 45 5.69 -2.67 -0.09
C THR A 45 6.60 -1.58 -0.63
N VAL A 46 7.37 -1.91 -1.67
CA VAL A 46 8.31 -0.97 -2.31
C VAL A 46 7.72 -0.51 -3.64
N GLY A 47 7.20 0.71 -3.65
CA GLY A 47 6.70 1.35 -4.88
C GLY A 47 7.81 1.70 -5.87
N PRO A 48 7.49 1.82 -7.18
CA PRO A 48 8.46 2.26 -8.17
C PRO A 48 8.85 3.72 -7.97
N ILE A 49 10.12 4.03 -8.27
CA ILE A 49 10.56 5.41 -8.53
C ILE A 49 10.08 5.76 -9.93
N TYR A 50 9.26 6.80 -10.05
CA TYR A 50 8.62 7.13 -11.31
C TYR A 50 9.62 7.60 -12.36
N SER A 51 9.61 6.93 -13.51
CA SER A 51 10.46 7.20 -14.66
C SER A 51 9.67 7.53 -15.94
N GLY A 52 8.33 7.42 -15.89
CA GLY A 52 7.43 7.62 -17.02
C GLY A 52 7.37 6.43 -17.96
N LYS A 53 7.91 5.26 -17.57
CA LYS A 53 7.88 4.04 -18.38
C LYS A 53 6.62 3.23 -18.09
N PRO A 54 6.10 2.45 -19.06
CA PRO A 54 4.93 1.59 -18.83
C PRO A 54 5.09 0.65 -17.63
N LYS A 55 6.31 0.16 -17.38
CA LYS A 55 6.61 -0.73 -16.26
C LYS A 55 6.33 -0.12 -14.88
N ASP A 56 6.35 1.21 -14.76
CA ASP A 56 6.05 1.89 -13.50
C ASP A 56 4.59 1.65 -13.07
N ALA A 57 3.67 1.57 -14.03
CA ALA A 57 2.26 1.30 -13.74
C ALA A 57 2.04 -0.13 -13.27
N GLU A 58 2.68 -1.10 -13.93
CA GLU A 58 2.65 -2.51 -13.52
C GLU A 58 3.18 -2.69 -12.09
N LEU A 59 4.36 -2.12 -11.81
CA LEU A 59 4.98 -2.22 -10.47
C LEU A 59 4.16 -1.54 -9.38
N LEU A 60 3.49 -0.42 -9.70
CA LEU A 60 2.60 0.23 -8.74
C LEU A 60 1.35 -0.62 -8.48
N ALA A 61 0.76 -1.22 -9.51
CA ALA A 61 -0.36 -2.16 -9.36
C ALA A 61 0.04 -3.37 -8.51
N ASP A 62 1.21 -3.97 -8.80
CA ASP A 62 1.76 -5.09 -8.03
C ASP A 62 1.87 -4.77 -6.53
N CYS A 63 2.21 -3.51 -6.18
CA CYS A 63 2.29 -3.10 -4.77
C CYS A 63 0.95 -3.27 -4.03
N TYR A 64 -0.15 -2.83 -4.64
CA TYR A 64 -1.48 -2.97 -4.06
C TYR A 64 -1.94 -4.42 -4.06
N TRP A 65 -1.77 -5.11 -5.20
CA TRP A 65 -2.17 -6.50 -5.37
C TRP A 65 -1.51 -7.43 -4.36
N ASN A 66 -0.17 -7.42 -4.30
CA ASN A 66 0.60 -8.29 -3.42
C ASN A 66 0.37 -7.97 -1.94
N SER A 67 0.06 -6.71 -1.62
CA SER A 67 -0.32 -6.34 -0.25
C SER A 67 -1.69 -6.91 0.14
N LEU A 68 -2.65 -6.93 -0.77
CA LEU A 68 -3.98 -7.51 -0.54
C LEU A 68 -3.93 -9.04 -0.45
N GLU A 69 -3.13 -9.70 -1.29
CA GLU A 69 -2.87 -11.15 -1.16
C GLU A 69 -2.31 -11.48 0.23
N LEU A 70 -1.28 -10.75 0.66
CA LEU A 70 -0.66 -11.01 1.96
C LEU A 70 -1.61 -10.72 3.12
N ALA A 71 -2.48 -9.70 3.00
CA ALA A 71 -3.53 -9.43 3.97
C ALA A 71 -4.52 -10.61 4.08
N LYS A 72 -4.97 -11.14 2.93
CA LYS A 72 -5.87 -12.30 2.86
C LYS A 72 -5.23 -13.57 3.42
N GLU A 73 -3.98 -13.86 3.08
CA GLU A 73 -3.21 -14.99 3.61
C GLU A 73 -3.12 -14.97 5.14
N HIS A 74 -3.07 -13.78 5.74
CA HIS A 74 -2.99 -13.57 7.19
C HIS A 74 -4.36 -13.33 7.84
N GLY A 75 -5.46 -13.48 7.11
CA GLY A 75 -6.83 -13.31 7.63
C GLY A 75 -7.18 -11.87 8.03
N VAL A 76 -6.47 -10.87 7.50
CA VAL A 76 -6.72 -9.44 7.75
C VAL A 76 -7.98 -8.98 7.03
N ARG A 77 -8.94 -8.44 7.79
CA ARG A 77 -10.27 -8.01 7.29
C ARG A 77 -10.40 -6.51 7.05
N SER A 78 -9.38 -5.72 7.38
CA SER A 78 -9.34 -4.28 7.12
C SER A 78 -7.91 -3.84 6.84
N ILE A 79 -7.69 -3.06 5.79
CA ILE A 79 -6.37 -2.54 5.40
C ILE A 79 -6.46 -1.09 4.95
N ALA A 80 -5.46 -0.28 5.31
CA ALA A 80 -5.36 1.10 4.85
C ALA A 80 -4.08 1.30 4.01
N PHE A 81 -4.23 1.89 2.84
CA PHE A 81 -3.13 2.22 1.94
C PHE A 81 -2.85 3.72 1.95
N PRO A 82 -1.58 4.17 2.09
CA PRO A 82 -1.21 5.52 1.72
C PRO A 82 -1.15 5.66 0.19
N ALA A 83 -0.99 6.87 -0.33
CA ALA A 83 -0.74 7.11 -1.76
C ALA A 83 0.69 6.69 -2.16
N ILE A 84 0.90 5.40 -2.42
CA ILE A 84 2.19 4.78 -2.74
C ILE A 84 2.86 5.49 -3.93
N SER A 85 4.17 5.69 -3.83
CA SER A 85 5.05 6.37 -4.80
C SER A 85 4.77 7.86 -5.11
N THR A 86 3.72 8.48 -4.57
CA THR A 86 3.37 9.88 -4.88
C THR A 86 4.17 10.96 -4.14
N GLY A 87 5.00 10.53 -3.17
CA GLY A 87 5.90 11.41 -2.42
C GLY A 87 7.26 11.57 -3.11
N VAL A 88 8.33 11.23 -2.38
CA VAL A 88 9.72 11.33 -2.88
C VAL A 88 10.02 10.48 -4.12
N TYR A 89 9.17 9.49 -4.44
CA TYR A 89 9.29 8.65 -5.65
C TYR A 89 8.63 9.27 -6.88
N GLY A 90 7.91 10.39 -6.73
CA GLY A 90 7.55 11.28 -7.84
C GLY A 90 6.43 10.80 -8.77
N TYR A 91 5.67 9.76 -8.41
CA TYR A 91 4.57 9.28 -9.25
C TYR A 91 3.45 10.35 -9.36
N PRO A 92 2.97 10.69 -10.57
CA PRO A 92 1.90 11.67 -10.72
C PRO A 92 0.63 11.23 -9.98
N LYS A 93 0.15 12.06 -9.05
CA LYS A 93 -0.95 11.72 -8.15
C LYS A 93 -2.20 11.18 -8.87
N LYS A 94 -2.63 11.83 -9.96
CA LYS A 94 -3.82 11.41 -10.71
C LYS A 94 -3.65 10.01 -11.32
N ALA A 95 -2.50 9.74 -11.94
CA ALA A 95 -2.22 8.41 -12.51
C ALA A 95 -2.08 7.34 -11.42
N ALA A 96 -1.44 7.66 -10.30
CA ALA A 96 -1.32 6.74 -9.16
C ALA A 96 -2.67 6.44 -8.50
N ALA A 97 -3.56 7.43 -8.39
CA ALA A 97 -4.90 7.26 -7.84
C ALA A 97 -5.76 6.33 -8.71
N ALA A 98 -5.73 6.49 -10.03
CA ALA A 98 -6.39 5.58 -10.98
C ALA A 98 -5.94 4.14 -10.77
N ILE A 99 -4.61 3.91 -10.80
CA ILE A 99 -4.03 2.56 -10.63
C ILE A 99 -4.43 1.96 -9.28
N ALA A 100 -4.38 2.74 -8.20
CA ALA A 100 -4.75 2.26 -6.86
C ALA A 100 -6.21 1.79 -6.82
N VAL A 101 -7.15 2.62 -7.30
CA VAL A 101 -8.58 2.30 -7.27
C VAL A 101 -8.90 1.12 -8.18
N GLU A 102 -8.43 1.15 -9.43
CA GLU A 102 -8.65 0.08 -10.41
C GLU A 102 -8.12 -1.27 -9.91
N THR A 103 -6.89 -1.28 -9.36
CA THR A 103 -6.28 -2.51 -8.85
C THR A 103 -7.04 -3.06 -7.64
N VAL A 104 -7.44 -2.21 -6.69
CA VAL A 104 -8.20 -2.62 -5.51
C VAL A 104 -9.56 -3.17 -5.91
N GLN A 105 -10.29 -2.47 -6.79
CA GLN A 105 -11.60 -2.93 -7.28
C GLN A 105 -11.50 -4.26 -8.02
N GLN A 106 -10.49 -4.41 -8.89
CA GLN A 106 -10.25 -5.66 -9.61
C GLN A 106 -9.94 -6.81 -8.63
N TRP A 107 -9.05 -6.58 -7.66
CA TRP A 107 -8.72 -7.59 -6.65
C TRP A 107 -9.94 -8.02 -5.84
N MET A 108 -10.77 -7.06 -5.39
CA MET A 108 -11.99 -7.34 -4.64
C MET A 108 -13.00 -8.14 -5.46
N LYS A 109 -13.12 -7.84 -6.75
CA LYS A 109 -13.98 -8.59 -7.69
C LYS A 109 -13.51 -10.04 -7.86
N GLU A 110 -12.21 -10.26 -8.00
CA GLU A 110 -11.64 -11.60 -8.09
C GLU A 110 -11.69 -12.38 -6.77
N HIS A 111 -11.93 -11.69 -5.66
CA HIS A 111 -11.96 -12.24 -4.31
C HIS A 111 -13.29 -12.00 -3.58
N GLU A 112 -14.42 -12.07 -4.30
CA GLU A 112 -15.77 -11.78 -3.76
C GLU A 112 -16.14 -12.59 -2.51
N GLY A 113 -15.55 -13.78 -2.30
CA GLY A 113 -15.73 -14.60 -1.11
C GLY A 113 -14.98 -14.11 0.14
N TYR A 114 -14.13 -13.09 0.00
CA TYR A 114 -13.30 -12.55 1.07
C TYR A 114 -13.69 -11.10 1.37
N ALA A 115 -14.61 -10.91 2.33
CA ALA A 115 -14.96 -9.59 2.81
C ALA A 115 -13.73 -8.93 3.48
N ILE A 116 -13.27 -7.81 2.90
CA ILE A 116 -12.21 -6.94 3.40
C ILE A 116 -12.63 -5.48 3.22
N GLU A 117 -12.39 -4.66 4.23
CA GLU A 117 -12.49 -3.19 4.13
C GLU A 117 -11.16 -2.62 3.65
N VAL A 118 -11.18 -1.86 2.56
CA VAL A 118 -9.98 -1.17 2.02
C VAL A 118 -10.16 0.33 2.15
N ILE A 119 -9.21 0.97 2.84
CA ILE A 119 -9.19 2.42 3.07
C ILE A 119 -8.07 3.04 2.23
N LEU A 120 -8.41 3.85 1.25
CA LEU A 120 -7.43 4.67 0.51
C LEU A 120 -7.21 5.98 1.27
N CYS A 121 -6.09 6.06 2.00
CA CYS A 121 -5.78 7.17 2.90
C CYS A 121 -5.02 8.28 2.16
N GLY A 122 -5.76 9.27 1.66
CA GLY A 122 -5.19 10.53 1.15
C GLY A 122 -4.67 11.40 2.30
N PHE A 123 -3.37 11.71 2.29
CA PHE A 123 -2.77 12.59 3.32
C PHE A 123 -3.19 14.07 3.15
N ASP A 124 -3.50 14.47 1.92
CA ASP A 124 -3.98 15.80 1.58
C ASP A 124 -5.31 15.75 0.82
N ARG A 125 -6.02 16.87 0.84
CA ARG A 125 -7.34 17.02 0.20
C ARG A 125 -7.32 16.67 -1.29
N GLN A 126 -6.28 17.10 -1.99
CA GLN A 126 -6.13 16.82 -3.42
C GLN A 126 -6.11 15.31 -3.70
N THR A 127 -5.41 14.52 -2.87
CA THR A 127 -5.34 13.08 -3.03
C THR A 127 -6.69 12.41 -2.74
N CYS A 128 -7.42 12.89 -1.73
CA CYS A 128 -8.78 12.41 -1.46
C CYS A 128 -9.72 12.69 -2.63
N GLU A 129 -9.72 13.91 -3.17
CA GLU A 129 -10.55 14.29 -4.32
C GLU A 129 -10.24 13.43 -5.56
N LEU A 130 -8.97 13.08 -5.78
CA LEU A 130 -8.59 12.17 -6.85
C LEU A 130 -9.11 10.74 -6.62
N TYR A 131 -9.05 10.22 -5.39
CA TYR A 131 -9.64 8.91 -5.10
C TYR A 131 -11.16 8.91 -5.28
N GLU A 132 -11.84 9.96 -4.85
CA GLU A 132 -13.28 10.13 -5.06
C GLU A 132 -13.65 10.18 -6.55
N GLU A 133 -12.86 10.87 -7.39
CA GLU A 133 -13.04 10.93 -8.85
C GLU A 133 -13.01 9.52 -9.50
N PHE A 134 -12.14 8.63 -9.04
CA PHE A 134 -12.02 7.28 -9.61
C PHE A 134 -12.94 6.24 -8.97
N LEU A 135 -13.54 6.53 -7.80
CA LEU A 135 -14.50 5.66 -7.13
C LEU A 135 -15.95 5.85 -7.63
N SER A 136 -16.26 7.01 -8.22
CA SER A 136 -17.58 7.34 -8.77
C SER A 136 -17.84 6.69 -10.12
#